data_AF-A0A497QHM0-F1
#
_entry.id   AF-A0A497QHM0-F1
#
_cell.length_a   1.000
_cell.length_b   1.000
_cell.length_c   1.000
_cell.angle_alpha   90.00
_cell.angle_beta   90.00
_cell.angle_gamma   90.00
#
_symmetry.space_group_name_H-M   'P 1'
#
loop_
_entity.id
_entity.type
_entity.pdbx_description
1 polymer ?
#
loop_
_entity_poly.entity_id
_entity_poly.type
_entity_poly.pdbx_seq_one_letter_code
_entity_poly.pdbx_strand_id
1 'polypeptide(L)'
;MFIYKGKGDSFDDPIIIENVSDEFFGIKAMYRYIEQNFGVQGKDWKLVSQTLICHKDRWYDILVIQLSNGEEKKLHFDITNYYEKW
;
A
#
# COMPACT_ATOMS: atom_id res chain seq x y z
N MET A 1 5.47 -13.14 -9.30
CA MET A 1 4.95 -13.28 -7.93
C MET A 1 5.50 -12.12 -7.13
N PHE A 2 4.64 -11.34 -6.45
CA PHE A 2 5.08 -10.20 -5.64
C PHE A 2 5.66 -10.69 -4.32
N ILE A 3 6.66 -9.96 -3.83
CA ILE A 3 7.24 -10.16 -2.49
C ILE A 3 6.96 -8.89 -1.71
N TYR A 4 6.41 -9.04 -0.51
CA TYR A 4 6.10 -7.94 0.38
C TYR A 4 7.07 -7.95 1.56
N LYS A 5 7.65 -6.80 1.88
CA LYS A 5 8.55 -6.61 3.03
C LYS A 5 8.11 -5.40 3.84
N GLY A 6 8.39 -5.43 5.15
CA GLY A 6 8.05 -4.37 6.08
C GLY A 6 6.61 -4.42 6.59
N LYS A 7 6.31 -3.65 7.64
CA LYS A 7 4.98 -3.63 8.29
C LYS A 7 4.03 -2.59 7.71
N GLY A 8 4.57 -1.47 7.24
CA GLY A 8 3.80 -0.35 6.67
C GLY A 8 3.21 0.61 7.69
N ASP A 9 3.57 0.52 8.97
CA ASP A 9 3.00 1.39 10.01
C ASP A 9 3.64 2.80 10.04
N SER A 10 4.75 2.99 9.33
CA SER A 10 5.53 4.24 9.33
C SER A 10 6.37 4.39 8.06
N PHE A 11 7.01 5.56 7.90
CA PHE A 11 7.98 5.81 6.82
C PHE A 11 9.30 5.04 7.01
N ASP A 12 9.64 4.65 8.24
CA ASP A 12 10.88 3.95 8.56
C ASP A 12 10.75 2.42 8.37
N ASP A 13 9.52 1.89 8.43
CA ASP A 13 9.19 0.49 8.10
C ASP A 13 7.99 0.43 7.12
N PRO A 14 8.15 0.92 5.87
CA PRO A 14 7.09 0.91 4.87
C PRO A 14 6.90 -0.48 4.27
N ILE A 15 5.74 -0.73 3.66
CA ILE A 15 5.55 -1.90 2.82
C ILE A 15 6.27 -1.67 1.50
N ILE A 16 7.24 -2.53 1.21
CA ILE A 16 7.98 -2.56 -0.05
C ILE A 16 7.45 -3.72 -0.88
N ILE A 17 7.09 -3.44 -2.14
CA ILE A 17 6.65 -4.45 -3.11
C ILE A 17 7.77 -4.68 -4.12
N GLU A 18 8.36 -5.88 -4.11
CA GLU A 18 9.39 -6.28 -5.07
C GLU A 18 8.79 -7.02 -6.27
N ASN A 19 9.56 -7.11 -7.36
CA ASN A 19 9.16 -7.70 -8.64
C ASN A 19 7.96 -7.00 -9.30
N VAL A 20 7.92 -5.67 -9.19
CA VAL A 20 6.97 -4.81 -9.89
C VAL A 20 7.65 -4.22 -11.12
N SER A 21 7.05 -4.40 -12.29
CA SER A 21 7.56 -3.89 -13.58
C SER A 21 7.25 -2.41 -13.79
N ASP A 22 6.05 -2.00 -13.40
CA ASP A 22 5.45 -0.71 -13.71
C ASP A 22 4.39 -0.35 -12.66
N GLU A 23 3.90 0.88 -12.73
CA GLU A 23 2.95 1.44 -11.78
C GLU A 23 1.63 0.66 -11.75
N PHE A 24 1.16 0.18 -12.90
CA PHE A 24 -0.09 -0.59 -12.97
C PHE A 24 0.01 -1.89 -12.18
N PHE A 25 1.09 -2.66 -12.36
CA PHE A 25 1.32 -3.86 -11.54
C PHE A 25 1.60 -3.52 -10.07
N GLY A 26 2.22 -2.37 -9.78
CA GLY A 26 2.46 -1.89 -8.42
C GLY A 26 1.16 -1.63 -7.65
N ILE A 27 0.24 -0.87 -8.25
CA ILE A 27 -1.08 -0.59 -7.68
C ILE A 27 -1.85 -1.90 -7.47
N LYS A 28 -1.85 -2.80 -8.47
CA LYS A 28 -2.52 -4.11 -8.34
C LYS A 28 -1.92 -4.95 -7.20
N ALA A 29 -0.60 -4.93 -7.03
CA ALA A 29 0.08 -5.64 -5.97
C ALA A 29 -0.24 -5.06 -4.58
N MET A 30 -0.37 -3.74 -4.47
CA MET A 30 -0.72 -3.03 -3.25
C MET A 30 -2.12 -3.39 -2.76
N TYR A 31 -3.13 -3.32 -3.64
CA TYR A 31 -4.49 -3.73 -3.27
C TYR A 31 -4.56 -5.22 -2.92
N ARG A 32 -3.82 -6.08 -3.63
CA ARG A 32 -3.72 -7.51 -3.29
C ARG A 32 -3.12 -7.75 -1.90
N TYR A 33 -2.12 -6.97 -1.49
CA TYR A 33 -1.57 -7.04 -0.14
C TYR A 33 -2.64 -6.76 0.91
N ILE A 34 -3.42 -5.69 0.69
CA ILE A 34 -4.49 -5.30 1.62
C ILE A 34 -5.54 -6.41 1.69
N GLU A 35 -5.95 -6.96 0.54
CA GLU A 35 -6.93 -8.04 0.51
C GLU A 35 -6.45 -9.31 1.23
N GLN A 36 -5.17 -9.65 1.09
CA GLN A 36 -4.57 -10.81 1.75
C GLN A 36 -4.49 -10.65 3.27
N ASN A 37 -4.35 -9.42 3.78
CA ASN A 37 -4.18 -9.16 5.21
C ASN A 37 -5.49 -8.78 5.92
N PHE A 38 -6.42 -8.14 5.21
CA PHE A 38 -7.62 -7.53 5.81
C PHE A 38 -8.93 -8.05 5.21
N GLY A 39 -8.89 -8.93 4.20
CA GLY A 39 -10.08 -9.53 3.59
C GLY A 39 -10.63 -8.72 2.41
N VAL A 40 -11.91 -8.89 2.11
CA VAL A 40 -12.52 -8.38 0.88
C VAL A 40 -12.92 -6.91 1.03
N GLN A 41 -12.50 -6.06 0.09
CA GLN A 41 -12.89 -4.65 0.06
C GLN A 41 -14.42 -4.49 -0.04
N GLY A 42 -14.97 -3.52 0.70
CA GLY A 42 -16.40 -3.26 0.80
C GLY A 42 -17.15 -4.19 1.76
N LYS A 43 -16.53 -5.28 2.21
CA LYS A 43 -17.08 -6.21 3.20
C LYS A 43 -16.30 -6.15 4.52
N ASP A 44 -15.00 -6.43 4.45
CA ASP A 44 -14.14 -6.56 5.63
C ASP A 44 -13.37 -5.25 5.92
N TRP A 45 -13.15 -4.44 4.89
CA TRP A 45 -12.57 -3.11 5.01
C TRP A 45 -13.06 -2.17 3.90
N LYS A 46 -12.92 -0.85 4.10
CA LYS A 46 -13.14 0.17 3.06
C LYS A 46 -11.99 1.18 3.04
N LEU A 47 -11.71 1.74 1.87
CA LEU A 47 -10.76 2.83 1.74
C LEU A 47 -11.36 4.12 2.32
N VAL A 48 -10.64 4.76 3.23
CA VAL A 48 -10.97 6.06 3.80
C VAL A 48 -10.27 7.17 3.02
N SER A 49 -8.96 7.00 2.79
CA SER A 49 -8.17 7.94 1.98
C SER A 49 -6.96 7.26 1.37
N GLN A 50 -6.51 7.78 0.23
CA GLN A 50 -5.22 7.47 -0.38
C GLN A 50 -4.48 8.78 -0.65
N THR A 51 -3.19 8.84 -0.34
CA THR A 51 -2.39 10.06 -0.50
C THR A 51 -0.99 9.72 -0.99
N LEU A 52 -0.62 10.32 -2.12
CA LEU A 52 0.74 10.29 -2.65
C LEU A 52 1.59 11.35 -1.93
N ILE A 53 2.75 10.96 -1.41
CA ILE A 53 3.68 11.85 -0.71
C ILE A 53 5.11 11.57 -1.16
N CYS A 54 5.86 12.63 -1.46
CA CYS A 54 7.31 12.58 -1.53
C CYS A 54 7.91 12.94 -0.16
N HIS A 55 8.71 12.05 0.42
CA HIS A 55 9.39 12.26 1.69
C HIS A 55 10.82 11.73 1.62
N LYS A 56 11.82 12.59 1.89
CA LYS A 56 13.25 12.23 1.84
C LYS A 56 13.65 11.51 0.54
N ASP A 57 13.28 12.08 -0.61
CA ASP A 57 13.55 11.58 -1.96
C ASP A 57 12.97 10.20 -2.28
N ARG A 58 11.96 9.77 -1.52
CA ARG A 58 11.18 8.55 -1.78
C ARG A 58 9.71 8.89 -1.98
N TRP A 59 9.07 8.14 -2.85
CA TRP A 59 7.66 8.26 -3.13
C TRP A 59 6.89 7.21 -2.35
N TYR A 60 5.84 7.66 -1.68
CA TYR A 60 4.98 6.82 -0.87
C TYR A 60 3.52 6.99 -1.26
N ASP A 61 2.82 5.87 -1.32
CA ASP A 61 1.37 5.86 -1.27
C ASP A 61 0.91 5.49 0.13
N ILE A 62 0.17 6.39 0.76
CA ILE A 62 -0.38 6.21 2.10
C ILE A 62 -1.86 5.92 2.00
N LEU A 63 -2.27 4.75 2.46
CA LEU A 63 -3.67 4.32 2.48
C LEU A 63 -4.15 4.30 3.92
N VAL A 64 -5.29 4.94 4.17
CA VAL A 64 -6.07 4.75 5.39
C VAL A 64 -7.26 3.88 5.03
N ILE A 65 -7.37 2.72 5.67
CA ILE A 65 -8.51 1.82 5.55
C ILE A 65 -9.25 1.75 6.88
N GLN A 66 -10.57 1.57 6.82
CA GLN A 66 -11.38 1.27 8.00
C GLN A 66 -11.86 -0.17 7.89
N LEU A 67 -11.58 -0.98 8.92
CA LEU A 67 -12.02 -2.35 9.07
C LEU A 67 -13.48 -2.41 9.50
N SER A 68 -14.13 -3.57 9.33
CA SER A 68 -15.55 -3.78 9.66
C SER A 68 -15.88 -3.59 11.15
N ASN A 69 -14.88 -3.75 12.04
CA ASN A 69 -15.00 -3.46 13.47
C ASN A 69 -14.87 -1.95 13.81
N GLY A 70 -14.67 -1.09 12.81
CA GLY A 70 -14.48 0.35 12.97
C GLY A 70 -13.04 0.81 13.18
N GLU A 71 -12.09 -0.11 13.33
CA GLU A 71 -10.67 0.22 13.48
C GLU A 71 -10.09 0.81 12.17
N GLU A 72 -9.27 1.85 12.28
CA GLU A 72 -8.54 2.39 11.14
C GLU A 72 -7.09 1.89 11.11
N LYS A 73 -6.63 1.50 9.92
CA LYS A 73 -5.23 1.16 9.66
C LYS A 73 -4.66 2.15 8.66
N LYS A 74 -3.50 2.71 9.01
CA LYS A 74 -2.71 3.55 8.11
C LYS A 74 -1.53 2.73 7.59
N LEU A 75 -1.44 2.59 6.28
CA LEU A 75 -0.46 1.78 5.58
C LEU A 75 0.39 2.70 4.70
N HIS A 76 1.71 2.61 4.82
CA HIS A 76 2.68 3.34 4.01
C HIS A 76 3.32 2.36 3.04
N PHE A 77 3.11 2.56 1.75
CA PHE A 77 3.75 1.78 0.69
C PHE A 77 4.88 2.60 0.08
N ASP A 78 6.10 2.06 0.03
CA ASP A 78 7.21 2.68 -0.70
C ASP A 78 7.08 2.29 -2.17
N ILE A 79 6.69 3.26 -2.99
CA ILE A 79 6.41 3.08 -4.42
C ILE A 79 7.54 3.60 -5.31
N THR A 80 8.64 4.05 -4.71
CA THR A 80 9.77 4.70 -5.40
C THR A 80 10.28 3.88 -6.60
N ASN A 81 10.24 2.56 -6.49
CA ASN A 81 10.76 1.65 -7.52
C ASN A 81 9.88 1.55 -8.77
N TYR A 82 8.62 1.99 -8.73
CA TYR A 82 7.68 1.85 -9.86
C TYR A 82 6.81 3.08 -10.13
N TYR A 83 6.93 4.13 -9.32
CA TYR A 83 6.25 5.41 -9.56
C TYR A 83 6.67 6.02 -10.92
N GLU A 84 5.69 6.46 -11.71
CA GLU A 84 5.86 7.04 -13.06
C GLU A 84 6.51 6.09 -14.10
N LYS A 85 6.55 4.78 -13.81
CA LYS A 85 6.94 3.76 -14.77
C LYS A 85 5.70 3.20 -15.47
N TRP A 86 5.70 3.25 -16.80
CA TRP A 86 4.61 2.80 -17.67
C TRP A 86 4.97 1.52 -18.42
#